data_AF-A0AAW2ZGB2-F1
#
_entry.id   AF-A0AAW2ZGB2-F1
#
_cell.length_a   1.000
_cell.length_b   1.000
_cell.length_c   1.000
_cell.angle_alpha   90.00
_cell.angle_beta   90.00
_cell.angle_gamma   90.00
#
_symmetry.space_group_name_H-M   'P 1'
#
loop_
_entity.id
_entity.type
_entity.pdbx_description
1 polymer ?
#
loop_
_entity_poly.entity_id
_entity_poly.type
_entity_poly.pdbx_seq_one_letter_code
_entity_poly.pdbx_strand_id
1 'polypeptide(L)'
;MSTLVSNEKGSLAHSTSGSARVDLFFKTVRRISLESLHQLLENSWNEDPLDTLKLTFYNRDCRGGKGERQVFYESIKWIILNKGPEHLIANLDLLSDYGRWDDALWFLTPKKEKSTKRPAKKQKLDNEQEKKPEDAMVVDEAPEKVEPELTPEQKAIFDEVTEAVGQHFAKQLKADLEAMNSESKEKKVSLCAKWAPSENGKHDKKVGATKVICKALGINEATYRKTYLVPLRKYLHIIETPMCTEHFELIDYSKVPGVAMNKFKDIFSKKDAERFNQYKESLKKGETKVNAATVEPHEVVRQFMYQTPDQETILEEQWKVILERVRSLGTLSKCLVVSDVSGSMSGTPMEVSVALGIMIAQLTSGPFNNHLITFSSEPKLHKMVGNTLNEQVKDVMAMEWGMSTDFQKVFDLVLQKGSRQQPTSRRNARKDFCD
;
A
#
# COMPACT_ATOMS: atom_id res chain seq x y z
N MET A 1 30.77 19.34 -9.94
CA MET A 1 30.26 19.50 -11.32
C MET A 1 29.33 18.33 -11.61
N SER A 2 28.16 18.57 -12.20
CA SER A 2 27.19 17.52 -12.52
C SER A 2 27.64 16.77 -13.78
N THR A 3 27.90 15.48 -13.66
CA THR A 3 28.32 14.61 -14.77
C THR A 3 27.09 13.88 -15.30
N LEU A 4 26.99 13.67 -16.63
CA LEU A 4 25.90 12.85 -17.18
C LEU A 4 26.18 11.37 -16.91
N VAL A 5 25.18 10.68 -16.34
CA VAL A 5 25.19 9.25 -16.06
C VAL A 5 23.97 8.59 -16.69
N SER A 6 24.13 7.35 -17.13
CA SER A 6 23.01 6.57 -17.66
C SER A 6 22.10 6.10 -16.51
N ASN A 7 20.81 6.37 -16.60
CA ASN A 7 19.82 5.83 -15.68
C ASN A 7 19.55 4.33 -15.95
N GLU A 8 18.70 3.70 -15.15
CA GLU A 8 18.32 2.27 -15.29
C GLU A 8 17.76 1.90 -16.68
N LYS A 9 17.28 2.90 -17.45
CA LYS A 9 16.75 2.75 -18.81
C LYS A 9 17.75 3.17 -19.89
N GLY A 10 19.02 3.40 -19.54
CA GLY A 10 20.08 3.78 -20.47
C GLY A 10 20.01 5.23 -20.99
N SER A 11 19.10 6.06 -20.46
CA SER A 11 19.01 7.47 -20.84
C SER A 11 19.99 8.32 -20.03
N LEU A 12 20.61 9.31 -20.66
CA LEU A 12 21.51 10.25 -19.99
C LEU A 12 20.72 11.16 -19.04
N ALA A 13 21.12 11.19 -17.77
CA ALA A 13 20.60 12.08 -16.75
C ALA A 13 21.74 12.71 -15.96
N HIS A 14 21.49 13.87 -15.36
CA HIS A 14 22.46 14.50 -14.47
C HIS A 14 22.68 13.65 -13.21
N SER A 15 23.95 13.44 -12.84
CA SER A 15 24.31 12.64 -11.66
C SER A 15 23.91 13.31 -10.35
N THR A 16 23.66 14.61 -10.35
CA THR A 16 23.19 15.39 -9.20
C THR A 16 22.41 16.61 -9.66
N SER A 17 21.44 17.02 -8.86
CA SER A 17 20.71 18.28 -8.97
C SER A 17 21.50 19.49 -8.44
N GLY A 18 22.61 19.27 -7.73
CA GLY A 18 23.37 20.31 -7.05
C GLY A 18 22.90 20.60 -5.61
N SER A 19 21.80 20.01 -5.15
CA SER A 19 21.39 19.97 -3.73
C SER A 19 21.27 18.52 -3.28
N ALA A 20 21.89 18.19 -2.15
CA ALA A 20 21.83 16.86 -1.56
C ALA A 20 20.42 16.52 -1.07
N ARG A 21 19.64 17.52 -0.63
CA ARG A 21 18.23 17.34 -0.26
C ARG A 21 17.37 16.92 -1.46
N VAL A 22 17.56 17.60 -2.60
CA VAL A 22 16.83 17.30 -3.83
C VAL A 22 17.26 15.93 -4.37
N ASP A 23 18.54 15.59 -4.27
CA ASP A 23 19.04 14.28 -4.63
C ASP A 23 18.45 13.17 -3.74
N LEU A 24 18.38 13.37 -2.42
CA LEU A 24 17.70 12.45 -1.50
C LEU A 24 16.22 12.31 -1.90
N PHE A 25 15.54 13.43 -2.16
CA PHE A 25 14.14 13.42 -2.58
C PHE A 25 13.91 12.66 -3.89
N PHE A 26 14.73 12.82 -4.92
CA PHE A 26 14.48 12.15 -6.21
C PHE A 26 14.97 10.71 -6.24
N LYS A 27 16.12 10.42 -5.62
CA LYS A 27 16.78 9.12 -5.73
C LYS A 27 16.30 8.10 -4.70
N THR A 28 15.57 8.49 -3.65
CA THR A 28 14.91 7.53 -2.75
C THR A 28 13.74 6.84 -3.45
N VAL A 29 14.04 5.74 -4.14
CA VAL A 29 13.06 4.92 -4.85
C VAL A 29 13.10 3.48 -4.34
N ARG A 30 12.08 2.69 -4.73
CA ARG A 30 12.06 1.24 -4.43
C ARG A 30 13.34 0.59 -4.92
N ARG A 31 13.92 -0.27 -4.08
CA ARG A 31 15.12 -1.09 -4.37
C ARG A 31 16.44 -0.31 -4.43
N ILE A 32 16.50 0.93 -3.94
CA ILE A 32 17.78 1.61 -3.69
C ILE A 32 18.68 0.73 -2.81
N SER A 33 19.98 0.67 -3.11
CA SER A 33 20.94 -0.04 -2.26
C SER A 33 21.14 0.71 -0.93
N LEU A 34 21.40 -0.02 0.15
CA LEU A 34 21.64 0.57 1.47
C LEU A 34 22.83 1.55 1.44
N GLU A 35 23.89 1.20 0.70
CA GLU A 35 25.06 2.06 0.52
C GLU A 35 24.68 3.40 -0.13
N SER A 36 23.92 3.36 -1.23
CA SER A 36 23.47 4.58 -1.91
C SER A 36 22.55 5.41 -1.02
N LEU A 37 21.64 4.75 -0.30
CA LEU A 37 20.73 5.42 0.63
C LEU A 37 21.50 6.12 1.76
N HIS A 38 22.45 5.44 2.39
CA HIS A 38 23.28 6.01 3.46
C HIS A 38 24.10 7.21 2.96
N GLN A 39 24.66 7.13 1.75
CA GLN A 39 25.40 8.26 1.19
C GLN A 39 24.51 9.48 0.92
N LEU A 40 23.30 9.26 0.41
CA LEU A 40 22.33 10.33 0.19
C LEU A 40 21.88 10.95 1.52
N LEU A 41 21.66 10.13 2.55
CA LEU A 41 21.30 10.58 3.88
C LEU A 41 22.42 11.40 4.53
N GLU A 42 23.67 10.93 4.46
CA GLU A 42 24.83 11.67 5.00
C GLU A 42 24.98 13.02 4.30
N ASN A 43 24.92 13.05 2.96
CA ASN A 43 25.05 14.29 2.20
C ASN A 43 23.90 15.27 2.51
N SER A 44 22.66 14.77 2.56
CA SER A 44 21.48 15.59 2.87
C SER A 44 21.53 16.10 4.30
N TRP A 45 21.97 15.28 5.26
CA TRP A 45 22.08 15.66 6.66
C TRP A 45 23.11 16.75 6.88
N ASN A 46 24.25 16.67 6.17
CA ASN A 46 25.29 17.70 6.22
C ASN A 46 24.85 19.02 5.56
N GLU A 47 23.89 18.99 4.64
CA GLU A 47 23.26 20.20 4.09
C GLU A 47 22.21 20.77 5.07
N ASP A 48 21.25 19.95 5.50
CA ASP A 48 20.21 20.33 6.47
C ASP A 48 19.63 19.09 7.20
N PRO A 49 19.88 18.92 8.50
CA PRO A 49 19.32 17.82 9.30
C PRO A 49 17.80 17.82 9.39
N LEU A 50 17.18 19.00 9.51
CA LEU A 50 15.73 19.13 9.69
C LEU A 50 15.00 18.71 8.42
N ASP A 51 15.46 19.19 7.26
CA ASP A 51 14.87 18.80 5.98
C ASP A 51 15.12 17.32 5.68
N THR A 52 16.26 16.76 6.09
CA THR A 52 16.52 15.31 5.97
C THR A 52 15.52 14.48 6.77
N LEU A 53 15.19 14.92 7.99
CA LEU A 53 14.13 14.28 8.80
C LEU A 53 12.76 14.42 8.14
N LYS A 54 12.39 15.61 7.65
CA LYS A 54 11.12 15.81 6.91
C LYS A 54 11.03 14.90 5.69
N LEU A 55 12.10 14.81 4.90
CA LEU A 55 12.18 13.93 3.73
C LEU A 55 12.07 12.46 4.11
N THR A 56 12.63 12.07 5.25
CA THR A 56 12.49 10.70 5.78
C THR A 56 11.03 10.39 6.13
N PHE A 57 10.34 11.29 6.84
CA PHE A 57 8.91 11.12 7.12
C PHE A 57 8.03 11.21 5.86
N TYR A 58 8.39 12.06 4.90
CA TYR A 58 7.74 12.11 3.57
C TYR A 58 7.90 10.79 2.80
N ASN A 59 9.06 10.14 2.88
CA ASN A 59 9.24 8.81 2.30
C ASN A 59 8.28 7.81 2.94
N ARG A 60 7.99 7.92 4.24
CA ARG A 60 7.02 7.05 4.92
C ARG A 60 5.57 7.37 4.59
N ASP A 61 5.25 8.64 4.43
CA ASP A 61 3.88 9.13 4.31
C ASP A 61 3.09 8.37 3.25
N CYS A 62 2.17 7.51 3.70
CA CYS A 62 1.33 6.71 2.80
C CYS A 62 0.03 7.44 2.38
N ARG A 63 -0.17 8.67 2.84
CA ARG A 63 -1.36 9.48 2.55
C ARG A 63 -1.02 10.66 1.62
N GLY A 64 0.13 11.30 1.83
CA GLY A 64 0.56 12.46 1.06
C GLY A 64 1.99 12.38 0.49
N GLY A 65 2.75 11.33 0.82
CA GLY A 65 4.12 11.14 0.36
C GLY A 65 4.32 9.87 -0.46
N LYS A 66 5.52 9.29 -0.37
CA LYS A 66 5.90 8.17 -1.25
C LYS A 66 5.45 6.80 -0.76
N GLY A 67 5.10 6.65 0.52
CA GLY A 67 4.73 5.36 1.12
C GLY A 67 5.84 4.29 1.08
N GLU A 68 7.11 4.69 0.92
CA GLU A 68 8.29 3.84 0.84
C GLU A 68 8.75 3.37 2.23
N ARG A 69 8.00 2.41 2.77
CA ARG A 69 8.18 1.88 4.13
C ARG A 69 9.58 1.31 4.43
N GLN A 70 10.15 0.54 3.51
CA GLN A 70 11.49 -0.06 3.69
C GLN A 70 12.57 1.04 3.72
N VAL A 71 12.50 2.00 2.79
CA VAL A 71 13.41 3.15 2.74
C VAL A 71 13.33 3.95 4.03
N PHE A 72 12.12 4.19 4.55
CA PHE A 72 11.92 4.85 5.84
C PHE A 72 12.61 4.12 6.99
N TYR A 73 12.39 2.80 7.12
CA TYR A 73 12.99 2.03 8.22
C TYR A 73 14.52 2.06 8.21
N GLU A 74 15.13 1.88 7.05
CA GLU A 74 16.58 1.94 6.89
C GLU A 74 17.11 3.37 7.11
N SER A 75 16.37 4.39 6.67
CA SER A 75 16.74 5.80 6.92
C SER A 75 16.70 6.14 8.41
N ILE A 76 15.63 5.76 9.12
CA ILE A 76 15.55 5.95 10.56
C ILE A 76 16.65 5.17 11.25
N LYS A 77 16.86 3.88 10.92
CA LYS A 77 17.95 3.05 11.46
C LYS A 77 19.30 3.75 11.33
N TRP A 78 19.58 4.32 10.17
CA TRP A 78 20.78 5.09 9.94
C TRP A 78 20.85 6.34 10.83
N ILE A 79 19.76 7.11 10.99
CA ILE A 79 19.70 8.28 11.87
C ILE A 79 19.98 7.90 13.33
N ILE A 80 19.30 6.88 13.87
CA ILE A 80 19.48 6.45 15.27
C ILE A 80 20.92 6.04 15.55
N LEU A 81 21.55 5.35 14.60
CA LEU A 81 22.90 4.80 14.76
C LEU A 81 24.02 5.84 14.54
N ASN A 82 23.81 6.83 13.67
CA ASN A 82 24.87 7.77 13.27
C ASN A 82 24.71 9.17 13.85
N LYS A 83 23.47 9.59 14.13
CA LYS A 83 23.15 10.97 14.54
C LYS A 83 22.52 11.06 15.92
N GLY A 84 21.88 9.99 16.40
CA GLY A 84 21.41 9.84 17.78
C GLY A 84 19.94 9.41 17.90
N PRO A 85 19.57 8.70 18.99
CA PRO A 85 18.21 8.23 19.22
C PRO A 85 17.18 9.33 19.48
N GLU A 86 17.60 10.47 19.98
CA GLU A 86 16.75 11.62 20.30
C GLU A 86 15.91 12.08 19.10
N HIS A 87 16.43 11.94 17.88
CA HIS A 87 15.73 12.33 16.66
C HIS A 87 14.52 11.44 16.38
N LEU A 88 14.57 10.14 16.68
CA LEU A 88 13.39 9.28 16.57
C LEU A 88 12.46 9.49 17.77
N ILE A 89 13.02 9.54 18.98
CA ILE A 89 12.26 9.65 20.23
C ILE A 89 11.39 10.92 20.25
N ALA A 90 11.95 12.06 19.84
CA ALA A 90 11.22 13.33 19.77
C ALA A 90 10.09 13.34 18.72
N ASN A 91 10.11 12.41 17.75
CA ASN A 91 9.17 12.34 16.64
C ASN A 91 8.28 11.07 16.67
N LEU A 92 8.26 10.32 17.78
CA LEU A 92 7.45 9.09 17.89
C LEU A 92 5.96 9.32 17.63
N ASP A 93 5.41 10.44 18.13
CA ASP A 93 3.99 10.79 17.95
C ASP A 93 3.63 10.93 16.45
N LEU A 94 4.57 11.39 15.62
CA LEU A 94 4.39 11.59 14.18
C LEU A 94 4.36 10.28 13.38
N LEU A 95 4.88 9.17 13.93
CA LEU A 95 4.90 7.87 13.24
C LEU A 95 3.49 7.41 12.87
N SER A 96 2.51 7.68 13.72
CA SER A 96 1.13 7.28 13.48
C SER A 96 0.41 8.14 12.44
N ASP A 97 0.82 9.42 12.31
CA ASP A 97 0.25 10.40 11.38
C ASP A 97 0.74 10.17 9.95
N TYR A 98 2.06 10.03 9.76
CA TYR A 98 2.67 9.75 8.46
C TYR A 98 2.72 8.25 8.15
N GLY A 99 2.50 7.39 9.14
CA GLY A 99 2.59 5.96 8.96
C GLY A 99 1.52 5.20 9.71
N ARG A 100 1.98 4.26 10.53
CA ARG A 100 1.18 3.36 11.33
C ARG A 100 1.89 3.10 12.66
N TRP A 101 1.12 2.76 13.67
CA TRP A 101 1.63 2.39 14.99
C TRP A 101 2.62 1.20 14.96
N ASP A 102 2.50 0.26 14.02
CA ASP A 102 3.43 -0.87 13.93
C ASP A 102 4.84 -0.48 13.45
N ASP A 103 5.02 0.70 12.88
CA ASP A 103 6.32 1.19 12.43
C ASP A 103 7.29 1.32 13.62
N ALA A 104 6.81 1.79 14.77
CA ALA A 104 7.60 1.92 15.99
C ALA A 104 8.14 0.56 16.49
N LEU A 105 7.42 -0.54 16.24
CA LEU A 105 7.82 -1.88 16.66
C LEU A 105 9.00 -2.44 15.85
N TRP A 106 9.33 -1.82 14.71
CA TRP A 106 10.46 -2.24 13.88
C TRP A 106 11.81 -1.86 14.52
N PHE A 107 11.83 -0.80 15.34
CA PHE A 107 13.04 -0.29 15.99
C PHE A 107 13.31 -0.89 17.38
N LEU A 108 12.65 -2.01 17.73
CA LEU A 108 12.85 -2.66 19.02
C LEU A 108 13.97 -3.69 18.98
N THR A 109 14.72 -3.81 20.08
CA THR A 109 15.79 -4.82 20.20
C THR A 109 15.23 -6.25 20.12
N PRO A 110 15.72 -7.13 19.22
CA PRO A 110 15.35 -8.54 19.20
C PRO A 110 15.69 -9.26 20.51
N LYS A 111 14.85 -10.22 20.90
CA LYS A 111 15.25 -11.23 21.89
C LYS A 111 16.40 -12.03 21.28
N LYS A 112 17.51 -12.19 22.00
CA LYS A 112 18.50 -13.23 21.66
C LYS A 112 17.76 -14.56 21.61
N GLU A 113 17.67 -15.17 20.43
CA GLU A 113 17.20 -16.55 20.34
C GLU A 113 18.17 -17.41 21.14
N LYS A 114 17.69 -18.03 22.22
CA LYS A 114 18.40 -19.19 22.77
C LYS A 114 18.35 -20.22 21.67
N SER A 115 19.49 -20.56 21.08
CA SER A 115 19.60 -21.61 20.06
C SER A 115 19.06 -22.92 20.63
N THR A 116 17.77 -23.19 20.48
CA THR A 116 17.21 -24.51 20.75
C THR A 116 17.53 -25.37 19.54
N LYS A 117 18.75 -25.93 19.50
CA LYS A 117 19.04 -27.10 18.66
C LYS A 117 18.02 -28.17 19.03
N ARG A 118 16.98 -28.36 18.21
CA ARG A 118 16.10 -29.53 18.36
C ARG A 118 16.90 -30.75 17.92
N PRO A 119 16.99 -31.82 18.73
CA PRO A 119 17.64 -33.05 18.30
C PRO A 119 16.81 -33.71 17.20
N ALA A 120 17.48 -34.17 16.16
CA ALA A 120 16.89 -34.85 15.02
C ALA A 120 16.06 -36.06 15.47
N LYS A 121 14.78 -36.11 15.09
CA LYS A 121 13.95 -37.31 15.24
C LYS A 121 14.47 -38.38 14.27
N LYS A 122 14.94 -39.51 14.82
CA LYS A 122 15.13 -40.76 14.06
C LYS A 122 13.79 -41.18 13.46
N GLN A 123 13.68 -41.16 12.13
CA GLN A 123 12.61 -41.84 11.41
C GLN A 123 12.89 -43.35 11.39
N LYS A 124 11.87 -44.12 11.76
CA LYS A 124 11.82 -45.58 11.56
C LYS A 124 11.60 -45.85 10.07
N LEU A 125 12.35 -46.82 9.55
CA LEU A 125 12.07 -47.49 8.28
C LEU A 125 10.72 -48.20 8.36
N ASP A 126 9.97 -48.21 7.24
CA ASP A 126 9.59 -49.46 6.56
C ASP A 126 8.99 -49.19 5.15
N ASN A 127 9.58 -49.89 4.19
CA ASN A 127 9.09 -50.44 2.91
C ASN A 127 8.53 -49.57 1.76
N GLU A 128 9.38 -49.42 0.73
CA GLU A 128 9.24 -49.91 -0.66
C GLU A 128 7.85 -49.95 -1.32
N GLN A 129 7.68 -49.16 -2.40
CA GLN A 129 7.69 -49.68 -3.78
C GLN A 129 7.78 -48.57 -4.84
N GLU A 130 8.48 -48.89 -5.92
CA GLU A 130 9.11 -48.04 -6.93
C GLU A 130 8.15 -47.32 -7.91
N LYS A 131 8.56 -46.13 -8.40
CA LYS A 131 8.66 -45.82 -9.85
C LYS A 131 9.44 -44.51 -10.13
N LYS A 132 10.58 -44.74 -10.80
CA LYS A 132 11.51 -43.99 -11.70
C LYS A 132 11.31 -42.51 -12.12
N PRO A 133 12.40 -41.86 -12.61
CA PRO A 133 12.77 -40.45 -12.36
C PRO A 133 12.46 -39.53 -13.55
N GLU A 134 12.44 -38.21 -13.33
CA GLU A 134 12.99 -37.18 -14.23
C GLU A 134 12.86 -35.77 -13.62
N ASP A 135 14.00 -35.07 -13.59
CA ASP A 135 14.24 -33.62 -13.40
C ASP A 135 13.74 -32.90 -12.14
N ALA A 136 14.48 -33.09 -11.03
CA ALA A 136 14.52 -32.11 -9.94
C ALA A 136 15.32 -30.88 -10.37
N MET A 137 14.63 -29.79 -10.74
CA MET A 137 15.23 -28.45 -10.70
C MET A 137 15.64 -28.15 -9.27
N VAL A 138 16.92 -27.89 -9.08
CA VAL A 138 17.51 -27.34 -7.85
C VAL A 138 16.75 -26.06 -7.52
N VAL A 139 15.92 -26.11 -6.49
CA VAL A 139 15.37 -24.91 -5.86
C VAL A 139 16.51 -24.40 -4.98
N ASP A 140 17.26 -23.41 -5.48
CA ASP A 140 18.21 -22.67 -4.66
C ASP A 140 17.45 -22.10 -3.46
N GLU A 141 17.68 -22.68 -2.28
CA GLU A 141 17.24 -22.10 -1.03
C GLU A 141 17.89 -20.72 -0.89
N ALA A 142 17.06 -19.68 -0.89
CA ALA A 142 17.51 -18.30 -0.70
C ALA A 142 18.34 -18.21 0.60
N PRO A 143 19.54 -17.61 0.57
CA PRO A 143 20.42 -17.59 1.71
C PRO A 143 19.75 -16.86 2.89
N GLU A 144 19.79 -17.51 4.05
CA GLU A 144 19.35 -16.95 5.33
C GLU A 144 20.09 -15.63 5.56
N LYS A 145 19.36 -14.51 5.59
CA LYS A 145 19.93 -13.19 5.88
C LYS A 145 20.36 -13.14 7.34
N VAL A 146 21.63 -13.45 7.61
CA VAL A 146 22.24 -13.22 8.92
C VAL A 146 22.48 -11.71 9.06
N GLU A 147 21.60 -11.02 9.79
CA GLU A 147 21.84 -9.63 10.16
C GLU A 147 23.09 -9.56 11.06
N PRO A 148 24.03 -8.62 10.81
CA PRO A 148 25.24 -8.51 11.62
C PRO A 148 24.89 -8.21 13.09
N GLU A 149 25.59 -8.85 14.02
CA GLU A 149 25.38 -8.63 15.45
C GLU A 149 25.65 -7.15 15.81
N LEU A 150 24.70 -6.53 16.50
CA LEU A 150 24.82 -5.15 16.99
C LEU A 150 25.97 -5.05 18.00
N THR A 151 26.77 -3.99 17.90
CA THR A 151 27.79 -3.67 18.92
C THR A 151 27.12 -3.31 20.25
N PRO A 152 27.84 -3.39 21.39
CA PRO A 152 27.29 -3.00 22.69
C PRO A 152 26.73 -1.57 22.72
N GLU A 153 27.40 -0.64 22.03
CA GLU A 153 26.98 0.76 21.90
C GLU A 153 25.68 0.89 21.10
N GLN A 154 25.60 0.23 19.94
CA GLN A 154 24.38 0.20 19.13
C GLN A 154 23.22 -0.44 19.89
N LYS A 155 23.50 -1.48 20.68
CA LYS A 155 22.49 -2.12 21.52
C LYS A 155 21.95 -1.17 22.59
N ALA A 156 22.81 -0.38 23.23
CA ALA A 156 22.38 0.62 24.22
C ALA A 156 21.44 1.66 23.57
N ILE A 157 21.76 2.12 22.35
CA ILE A 157 20.90 3.02 21.56
C ILE A 157 19.52 2.39 21.31
N PHE A 158 19.48 1.14 20.85
CA PHE A 158 18.21 0.44 20.61
C PHE A 158 17.42 0.13 21.89
N ASP A 159 18.09 -0.09 23.01
CA ASP A 159 17.45 -0.29 24.30
C ASP A 159 16.78 1.01 24.80
N GLU A 160 17.40 2.17 24.58
CA GLU A 160 16.80 3.50 24.85
C GLU A 160 15.56 3.75 23.99
N VAL A 161 15.66 3.49 22.68
CA VAL A 161 14.52 3.58 21.74
C VAL A 161 13.41 2.63 22.16
N THR A 162 13.76 1.42 22.58
CA THR A 162 12.81 0.40 23.04
C THR A 162 12.01 0.91 24.23
N GLU A 163 12.66 1.53 25.21
CA GLU A 163 12.00 2.13 26.37
C GLU A 163 11.07 3.28 25.95
N ALA A 164 11.54 4.20 25.09
CA ALA A 164 10.75 5.31 24.60
C ALA A 164 9.50 4.85 23.82
N VAL A 165 9.63 3.84 22.95
CA VAL A 165 8.49 3.24 22.23
C VAL A 165 7.50 2.62 23.22
N GLY A 166 7.98 1.91 24.25
CA GLY A 166 7.15 1.38 25.33
C GLY A 166 6.32 2.44 26.03
N GLN A 167 6.96 3.54 26.40
CA GLN A 167 6.31 4.69 27.05
C GLN A 167 5.30 5.37 26.11
N HIS A 168 5.62 5.51 24.83
CA HIS A 168 4.74 6.10 23.83
C HIS A 168 3.44 5.28 23.65
N PHE A 169 3.54 3.96 23.48
CA PHE A 169 2.37 3.07 23.45
C PHE A 169 1.58 3.11 24.77
N ALA A 170 2.26 3.09 25.92
CA ALA A 170 1.62 3.13 27.23
C ALA A 170 0.83 4.43 27.45
N LYS A 171 1.40 5.57 27.06
CA LYS A 171 0.76 6.90 27.11
C LYS A 171 -0.49 6.92 26.24
N GLN A 172 -0.40 6.48 24.99
CA GLN A 172 -1.54 6.51 24.09
C GLN A 172 -2.66 5.55 24.52
N LEU A 173 -2.33 4.34 24.98
CA LEU A 173 -3.34 3.38 25.43
C LEU A 173 -4.12 3.88 26.66
N LYS A 174 -3.46 4.61 27.56
CA LYS A 174 -4.13 5.29 28.68
C LYS A 174 -5.09 6.37 28.17
N ALA A 175 -4.61 7.24 27.28
CA ALA A 175 -5.44 8.29 26.67
C ALA A 175 -6.65 7.71 25.90
N ASP A 176 -6.44 6.62 25.16
CA ASP A 176 -7.49 5.92 24.42
C ASP A 176 -8.53 5.30 25.35
N LEU A 177 -8.11 4.73 26.48
CA LEU A 177 -9.03 4.16 27.48
C LEU A 177 -9.86 5.24 28.16
N GLU A 178 -9.25 6.38 28.49
CA GLU A 178 -9.97 7.55 29.01
C GLU A 178 -10.94 8.12 27.98
N ALA A 179 -10.52 8.24 26.71
CA ALA A 179 -11.36 8.71 25.62
C ALA A 179 -12.58 7.79 25.41
N MET A 180 -12.36 6.47 25.44
CA MET A 180 -13.43 5.47 25.31
C MET A 180 -14.46 5.57 26.45
N ASN A 181 -14.02 5.85 27.68
CA ASN A 181 -14.90 5.97 28.84
C ASN A 181 -15.54 7.36 28.96
N SER A 182 -15.04 8.36 28.25
CA SER A 182 -15.63 9.70 28.23
C SER A 182 -16.79 9.78 27.23
N GLU A 183 -17.91 10.39 27.62
CA GLU A 183 -19.04 10.64 26.71
C GLU A 183 -18.76 11.77 25.70
N SER A 184 -17.59 12.42 25.78
CA SER A 184 -17.22 13.50 24.87
C SER A 184 -16.82 12.97 23.50
N LYS A 185 -17.58 13.35 22.47
CA LYS A 185 -17.30 13.08 21.05
C LYS A 185 -16.00 13.72 20.55
N GLU A 186 -15.37 14.59 21.32
CA GLU A 186 -14.15 15.29 20.93
C GLU A 186 -12.89 14.42 21.05
N LYS A 187 -12.87 13.44 21.97
CA LYS A 187 -11.72 12.55 22.16
C LYS A 187 -11.88 11.28 21.32
N LYS A 188 -11.30 11.29 20.11
CA LYS A 188 -11.31 10.12 19.23
C LYS A 188 -10.28 9.08 19.69
N VAL A 189 -10.74 7.86 19.94
CA VAL A 189 -9.88 6.71 20.23
C VAL A 189 -8.95 6.43 19.04
N SER A 190 -7.65 6.32 19.30
CA SER A 190 -6.64 6.09 18.27
C SER A 190 -6.62 4.61 17.79
N LEU A 191 -5.87 4.35 16.72
CA LEU A 191 -5.60 2.97 16.25
C LEU A 191 -4.45 2.28 17.01
N CYS A 192 -3.93 2.86 18.10
CA CYS A 192 -2.84 2.29 18.88
C CYS A 192 -3.15 0.85 19.32
N ALA A 193 -4.31 0.60 19.90
CA ALA A 193 -4.71 -0.73 20.38
C ALA A 193 -4.79 -1.80 19.27
N LYS A 194 -5.05 -1.39 18.01
CA LYS A 194 -5.03 -2.30 16.85
C LYS A 194 -3.64 -2.87 16.60
N TRP A 195 -2.62 -2.04 16.70
CA TRP A 195 -1.23 -2.39 16.38
C TRP A 195 -0.39 -2.75 17.61
N ALA A 196 -0.87 -2.41 18.80
CA ALA A 196 -0.22 -2.77 20.04
C ALA A 196 -0.02 -4.31 20.11
N PRO A 197 1.19 -4.78 20.47
CA PRO A 197 1.52 -6.20 20.47
C PRO A 197 0.65 -6.97 21.46
N SER A 198 0.26 -8.18 21.07
CA SER A 198 -0.41 -9.14 21.96
C SER A 198 0.63 -10.11 22.54
N GLU A 199 0.38 -10.59 23.75
CA GLU A 199 1.12 -11.71 24.36
C GLU A 199 1.25 -12.88 23.38
N ASN A 200 2.46 -13.43 23.23
CA ASN A 200 2.78 -14.52 22.30
C ASN A 200 2.56 -14.22 20.80
N GLY A 201 2.29 -12.97 20.44
CA GLY A 201 2.21 -12.50 19.05
C GLY A 201 3.57 -12.46 18.35
N LYS A 202 3.57 -12.18 17.04
CA LYS A 202 4.80 -12.11 16.21
C LYS A 202 5.87 -11.16 16.80
N HIS A 203 5.47 -9.93 17.13
CA HIS A 203 6.38 -8.94 17.69
C HIS A 203 6.84 -9.32 19.10
N ASP A 204 5.96 -9.85 19.94
CA ASP A 204 6.36 -10.27 21.28
C ASP A 204 7.34 -11.46 21.30
N LYS A 205 7.17 -12.39 20.35
CA LYS A 205 8.12 -13.49 20.12
C LYS A 205 9.48 -12.97 19.64
N LYS A 206 9.49 -12.07 18.65
CA LYS A 206 10.72 -11.54 18.05
C LYS A 206 11.48 -10.58 18.97
N VAL A 207 10.80 -9.61 19.58
CA VAL A 207 11.42 -8.47 20.28
C VAL A 207 10.92 -8.28 21.72
N GLY A 208 9.97 -9.09 22.19
CA GLY A 208 9.42 -8.93 23.56
C GLY A 208 8.60 -7.65 23.76
N ALA A 209 8.03 -7.10 22.69
CA ALA A 209 7.35 -5.81 22.71
C ALA A 209 6.25 -5.68 23.77
N THR A 210 5.53 -6.76 24.09
CA THR A 210 4.48 -6.74 25.13
C THR A 210 5.08 -6.42 26.50
N LYS A 211 6.24 -7.00 26.82
CA LYS A 211 6.92 -6.79 28.11
C LYS A 211 7.37 -5.34 28.29
N VAL A 212 7.83 -4.73 27.20
CA VAL A 212 8.27 -3.34 27.17
C VAL A 212 7.11 -2.40 27.51
N ILE A 213 5.95 -2.59 26.88
CA ILE A 213 4.74 -1.79 27.15
C ILE A 213 4.20 -2.07 28.56
N CYS A 214 4.19 -3.33 28.99
CA CYS A 214 3.74 -3.72 30.34
C CYS A 214 4.61 -3.08 31.43
N LYS A 215 5.94 -3.04 31.22
CA LYS A 215 6.89 -2.34 32.11
C LYS A 215 6.54 -0.85 32.20
N ALA A 216 6.31 -0.19 31.06
CA ALA A 216 5.94 1.23 31.01
C ALA A 216 4.57 1.53 31.65
N LEU A 217 3.64 0.59 31.61
CA LEU A 217 2.34 0.69 32.27
C LEU A 217 2.37 0.31 33.77
N GLY A 218 3.42 -0.39 34.24
CA GLY A 218 3.49 -0.92 35.60
C GLY A 218 2.51 -2.08 35.86
N ILE A 219 2.14 -2.84 34.82
CA ILE A 219 1.14 -3.93 34.91
C ILE A 219 1.70 -5.23 34.31
N ASN A 220 1.04 -6.36 34.60
CA ASN A 220 1.36 -7.64 33.97
C ASN A 220 0.63 -7.81 32.61
N GLU A 221 1.07 -8.79 31.82
CA GLU A 221 0.55 -9.05 30.46
C GLU A 221 -0.95 -9.41 30.45
N ALA A 222 -1.45 -10.08 31.51
CA ALA A 222 -2.86 -10.44 31.63
C ALA A 222 -3.74 -9.20 31.88
N THR A 223 -3.31 -8.28 32.75
CA THR A 223 -3.98 -7.01 33.02
C THR A 223 -3.92 -6.13 31.78
N TYR A 224 -2.77 -6.04 31.11
CA TYR A 224 -2.63 -5.32 29.84
C TYR A 224 -3.65 -5.79 28.79
N ARG A 225 -3.79 -7.11 28.61
CA ARG A 225 -4.79 -7.67 27.70
C ARG A 225 -6.22 -7.32 28.11
N LYS A 226 -6.58 -7.56 29.37
CA LYS A 226 -7.98 -7.43 29.85
C LYS A 226 -8.42 -5.97 29.99
N THR A 227 -7.54 -5.08 30.43
CA THR A 227 -7.85 -3.68 30.73
C THR A 227 -7.74 -2.78 29.52
N TYR A 228 -6.78 -3.02 28.62
CA TYR A 228 -6.53 -2.15 27.46
C TYR A 228 -6.93 -2.82 26.15
N LEU A 229 -6.27 -3.93 25.78
CA LEU A 229 -6.41 -4.48 24.43
C LEU A 229 -7.83 -4.96 24.11
N VAL A 230 -8.44 -5.77 24.97
CA VAL A 230 -9.78 -6.34 24.71
C VAL A 230 -10.85 -5.25 24.57
N PRO A 231 -11.04 -4.32 25.53
CA PRO A 231 -12.08 -3.30 25.40
C PRO A 231 -11.82 -2.34 24.24
N LEU A 232 -10.58 -1.86 24.06
CA LEU A 232 -10.25 -0.91 22.99
C LEU A 232 -10.42 -1.55 21.60
N ARG A 233 -9.99 -2.80 21.40
CA ARG A 233 -10.17 -3.48 20.11
C ARG A 233 -11.64 -3.79 19.80
N LYS A 234 -12.45 -4.05 20.84
CA LYS A 234 -13.91 -4.18 20.69
C LYS A 234 -14.54 -2.85 20.28
N TYR A 235 -14.15 -1.75 20.93
CA TYR A 235 -14.62 -0.40 20.58
C TYR A 235 -14.22 0.00 19.15
N LEU A 236 -13.01 -0.37 18.72
CA LEU A 236 -12.51 -0.12 17.35
C LEU A 236 -13.14 -1.03 16.28
N HIS A 237 -14.04 -1.95 16.64
CA HIS A 237 -14.68 -2.90 15.73
C HIS A 237 -13.68 -3.67 14.84
N ILE A 238 -12.57 -4.14 15.42
CA ILE A 238 -11.57 -4.94 14.70
C ILE A 238 -12.17 -6.30 14.34
N ILE A 239 -12.37 -6.56 13.06
CA ILE A 239 -13.06 -7.75 12.55
C ILE A 239 -12.26 -9.05 12.73
N GLU A 240 -10.94 -8.97 12.84
CA GLU A 240 -10.09 -10.15 12.98
C GLU A 240 -10.38 -10.91 14.27
N THR A 241 -10.82 -10.22 15.33
CA THR A 241 -11.17 -10.86 16.61
C THR A 241 -12.42 -11.75 16.49
N PRO A 242 -13.61 -11.23 16.08
CA PRO A 242 -14.79 -12.07 15.88
C PRO A 242 -14.57 -13.16 14.83
N MET A 243 -13.80 -12.88 13.77
CA MET A 243 -13.44 -13.90 12.78
C MET A 243 -12.65 -15.07 13.38
N CYS A 244 -11.66 -14.80 14.25
CA CYS A 244 -10.88 -15.84 14.90
C CYS A 244 -11.68 -16.64 15.95
N THR A 245 -12.69 -16.03 16.56
CA THR A 245 -13.57 -16.69 17.53
C THR A 245 -14.85 -17.25 16.92
N GLU A 246 -14.96 -17.27 15.59
CA GLU A 246 -16.14 -17.71 14.82
C GLU A 246 -17.46 -16.99 15.18
N HIS A 247 -17.37 -15.78 15.72
CA HIS A 247 -18.50 -14.94 16.12
C HIS A 247 -18.83 -13.89 15.03
N PHE A 248 -19.19 -14.36 13.84
CA PHE A 248 -19.46 -13.50 12.67
C PHE A 248 -20.66 -12.57 12.88
N GLU A 249 -21.60 -12.93 13.76
CA GLU A 249 -22.77 -12.13 14.16
C GLU A 249 -22.40 -10.74 14.70
N LEU A 250 -21.19 -10.58 15.24
CA LEU A 250 -20.68 -9.31 15.77
C LEU A 250 -20.15 -8.37 14.67
N ILE A 251 -20.03 -8.85 13.43
CA ILE A 251 -19.50 -8.08 12.31
C ILE A 251 -20.63 -7.33 11.62
N ASP A 252 -20.50 -6.01 11.55
CA ASP A 252 -21.35 -5.13 10.76
C ASP A 252 -20.67 -4.86 9.40
N TYR A 253 -21.13 -5.55 8.35
CA TYR A 253 -20.55 -5.47 7.01
C TYR A 253 -20.55 -4.06 6.41
N SER A 254 -21.49 -3.19 6.82
CA SER A 254 -21.56 -1.81 6.32
C SER A 254 -20.39 -0.94 6.83
N LYS A 255 -19.79 -1.32 7.96
CA LYS A 255 -18.67 -0.61 8.59
C LYS A 255 -17.31 -1.21 8.23
N VAL A 256 -17.27 -2.35 7.54
CA VAL A 256 -16.02 -3.02 7.17
C VAL A 256 -15.27 -2.17 6.14
N PRO A 257 -13.99 -1.81 6.39
CA PRO A 257 -13.18 -1.09 5.41
C PRO A 257 -13.00 -1.90 4.11
N GLY A 258 -12.97 -1.23 2.96
CA GLY A 258 -12.94 -1.91 1.65
C GLY A 258 -11.77 -2.85 1.41
N VAL A 259 -10.57 -2.49 1.89
CA VAL A 259 -9.38 -3.36 1.80
C VAL A 259 -9.60 -4.64 2.61
N ALA A 260 -10.21 -4.53 3.79
CA ALA A 260 -10.54 -5.68 4.62
C ALA A 260 -11.65 -6.52 3.98
N MET A 261 -12.66 -5.87 3.36
CA MET A 261 -13.70 -6.54 2.59
C MET A 261 -13.11 -7.37 1.45
N ASN A 262 -12.20 -6.80 0.66
CA ASN A 262 -11.58 -7.50 -0.47
C ASN A 262 -10.73 -8.69 -0.03
N LYS A 263 -10.10 -8.59 1.14
CA LYS A 263 -9.28 -9.67 1.70
C LYS A 263 -10.10 -10.82 2.29
N PHE A 264 -11.25 -10.52 2.91
CA PHE A 264 -11.99 -11.49 3.71
C PHE A 264 -13.36 -11.90 3.14
N LYS A 265 -13.79 -11.32 2.01
CA LYS A 265 -15.06 -11.63 1.33
C LYS A 265 -15.30 -13.13 1.13
N ASP A 266 -14.27 -13.92 0.84
CA ASP A 266 -14.40 -15.36 0.61
C ASP A 266 -14.62 -16.14 1.92
N ILE A 267 -14.13 -15.61 3.04
CA ILE A 267 -14.40 -16.17 4.36
C ILE A 267 -15.83 -15.82 4.76
N PHE A 268 -16.27 -14.59 4.52
CA PHE A 268 -17.64 -14.15 4.82
C PHE A 268 -18.67 -14.96 4.02
N SER A 269 -18.44 -15.18 2.73
CA SER A 269 -19.33 -16.00 1.90
C SER A 269 -19.39 -17.46 2.33
N LYS A 270 -18.30 -18.02 2.87
CA LYS A 270 -18.25 -19.41 3.33
C LYS A 270 -18.78 -19.63 4.75
N LYS A 271 -18.54 -18.69 5.66
CA LYS A 271 -18.83 -18.84 7.11
C LYS A 271 -20.09 -18.11 7.57
N ASP A 272 -20.53 -17.07 6.85
CA ASP A 272 -21.73 -16.28 7.19
C ASP A 272 -22.51 -15.88 5.91
N ALA A 273 -22.84 -16.89 5.11
CA ALA A 273 -23.40 -16.73 3.77
C ALA A 273 -24.73 -15.94 3.76
N GLU A 274 -25.60 -16.19 4.73
CA GLU A 274 -26.94 -15.61 4.78
C GLU A 274 -26.90 -14.09 5.00
N ARG A 275 -26.23 -13.64 6.06
CA ARG A 275 -26.09 -12.20 6.37
C ARG A 275 -25.26 -11.49 5.30
N PHE A 276 -24.24 -12.15 4.77
CA PHE A 276 -23.43 -11.59 3.69
C PHE A 276 -24.22 -11.43 2.38
N ASN A 277 -25.13 -12.36 2.06
CA ASN A 277 -26.04 -12.22 0.91
C ASN A 277 -27.05 -11.10 1.13
N GLN A 278 -27.64 -10.97 2.31
CA GLN A 278 -28.53 -9.85 2.65
C GLN A 278 -27.80 -8.50 2.50
N TYR A 279 -26.54 -8.42 2.94
CA TYR A 279 -25.72 -7.23 2.72
C TYR A 279 -25.52 -6.92 1.23
N LYS A 280 -25.23 -7.93 0.40
CA LYS A 280 -25.10 -7.74 -1.06
C LYS A 280 -26.39 -7.29 -1.72
N GLU A 281 -27.53 -7.78 -1.28
CA GLU A 281 -28.84 -7.31 -1.77
C GLU A 281 -29.08 -5.86 -1.36
N SER A 282 -28.75 -5.49 -0.12
CA SER A 282 -28.85 -4.12 0.38
C SER A 282 -27.97 -3.15 -0.43
N LEU A 283 -26.77 -3.60 -0.84
CA LEU A 283 -25.89 -2.86 -1.75
C LEU A 283 -26.53 -2.65 -3.13
N LYS A 284 -27.13 -3.70 -3.72
CA LYS A 284 -27.81 -3.59 -5.03
C LYS A 284 -29.00 -2.64 -5.00
N LYS A 285 -29.72 -2.58 -3.88
CA LYS A 285 -30.84 -1.66 -3.67
C LYS A 285 -30.37 -0.22 -3.39
N GLY A 286 -29.09 0.00 -3.12
CA GLY A 286 -28.54 1.31 -2.74
C GLY A 286 -28.88 1.73 -1.31
N GLU A 287 -29.35 0.80 -0.46
CA GLU A 287 -29.67 1.05 0.96
C GLU A 287 -28.39 1.21 1.79
N THR A 288 -27.33 0.52 1.39
CA THR A 288 -25.99 0.61 1.99
C THR A 288 -24.94 0.93 0.93
N LYS A 289 -23.87 1.62 1.32
CA LYS A 289 -22.71 1.92 0.45
C LYS A 289 -21.49 1.15 0.92
N VAL A 290 -20.69 0.65 -0.02
CA VAL A 290 -19.40 0.02 0.32
C VAL A 290 -18.39 1.10 0.71
N ASN A 291 -17.63 0.85 1.77
CA ASN A 291 -16.49 1.70 2.11
C ASN A 291 -15.32 1.43 1.14
N ALA A 292 -15.08 2.32 0.19
CA ALA A 292 -13.97 2.20 -0.77
C ALA A 292 -12.88 3.28 -0.57
N ALA A 293 -12.87 3.99 0.57
CA ALA A 293 -12.00 5.15 0.76
C ALA A 293 -10.50 4.81 0.63
N THR A 294 -10.11 3.61 1.06
CA THR A 294 -8.73 3.12 1.05
C THR A 294 -8.45 2.11 -0.07
N VAL A 295 -9.41 1.88 -0.97
CA VAL A 295 -9.25 0.92 -2.07
C VAL A 295 -8.75 1.68 -3.29
N GLU A 296 -7.69 1.19 -3.89
CA GLU A 296 -7.12 1.79 -5.09
C GLU A 296 -7.74 1.19 -6.37
N PRO A 297 -7.86 1.96 -7.47
CA PRO A 297 -8.51 1.49 -8.71
C PRO A 297 -7.95 0.16 -9.23
N HIS A 298 -6.63 0.02 -9.20
CA HIS A 298 -5.93 -1.18 -9.69
C HIS A 298 -6.23 -2.42 -8.84
N GLU A 299 -6.53 -2.29 -7.54
CA GLU A 299 -6.86 -3.42 -6.67
C GLU A 299 -8.22 -4.04 -7.03
N VAL A 300 -9.16 -3.22 -7.51
CA VAL A 300 -10.47 -3.67 -7.99
C VAL A 300 -10.30 -4.35 -9.36
N VAL A 301 -9.61 -3.69 -10.29
CA VAL A 301 -9.39 -4.19 -11.65
C VAL A 301 -8.58 -5.49 -11.66
N ARG A 302 -7.56 -5.60 -10.81
CA ARG A 302 -6.75 -6.82 -10.64
C ARG A 302 -7.61 -8.05 -10.40
N GLN A 303 -8.70 -7.93 -9.64
CA GLN A 303 -9.57 -9.07 -9.35
C GLN A 303 -10.36 -9.54 -10.57
N PHE A 304 -10.73 -8.63 -11.47
CA PHE A 304 -11.36 -8.98 -12.74
C PHE A 304 -10.35 -9.48 -13.79
N MET A 305 -9.09 -9.05 -13.71
CA MET A 305 -8.04 -9.47 -14.65
C MET A 305 -7.58 -10.91 -14.46
N TYR A 306 -7.43 -11.36 -13.20
CA TYR A 306 -6.79 -12.65 -12.90
C TYR A 306 -7.73 -13.70 -12.31
N GLN A 307 -8.96 -13.34 -11.97
CA GLN A 307 -9.91 -14.23 -11.32
C GLN A 307 -11.28 -14.05 -11.97
N THR A 308 -12.13 -15.07 -11.84
CA THR A 308 -13.58 -14.91 -12.01
C THR A 308 -14.12 -14.61 -10.61
N PRO A 309 -14.40 -13.34 -10.26
CA PRO A 309 -14.69 -13.02 -8.88
C PRO A 309 -16.09 -13.50 -8.49
N ASP A 310 -16.21 -14.39 -7.52
CA ASP A 310 -17.52 -14.84 -6.97
C ASP A 310 -18.36 -13.69 -6.38
N GLN A 311 -17.73 -12.53 -6.11
CA GLN A 311 -18.34 -11.37 -5.45
C GLN A 311 -18.28 -10.11 -6.34
N GLU A 312 -18.66 -10.22 -7.61
CA GLU A 312 -18.62 -9.11 -8.58
C GLU A 312 -19.36 -7.86 -8.10
N THR A 313 -20.53 -8.03 -7.46
CA THR A 313 -21.36 -6.91 -6.97
C THR A 313 -20.59 -5.97 -6.03
N ILE A 314 -19.76 -6.51 -5.13
CA ILE A 314 -19.01 -5.67 -4.19
C ILE A 314 -17.95 -4.85 -4.92
N LEU A 315 -17.29 -5.45 -5.92
CA LEU A 315 -16.24 -4.81 -6.70
C LEU A 315 -16.81 -3.71 -7.61
N GLU A 316 -17.96 -3.97 -8.24
CA GLU A 316 -18.68 -2.98 -9.05
C GLU A 316 -19.10 -1.77 -8.20
N GLU A 317 -19.64 -1.99 -6.99
CA GLU A 317 -20.01 -0.89 -6.10
C GLU A 317 -18.79 -0.13 -5.57
N GLN A 318 -17.67 -0.81 -5.27
CA GLN A 318 -16.42 -0.13 -4.93
C GLN A 318 -15.94 0.76 -6.08
N TRP A 319 -16.00 0.27 -7.31
CA TRP A 319 -15.63 1.06 -8.49
C TRP A 319 -16.49 2.31 -8.66
N LYS A 320 -17.81 2.19 -8.49
CA LYS A 320 -18.72 3.35 -8.53
C LYS A 320 -18.35 4.40 -7.50
N VAL A 321 -18.05 4.01 -6.26
CA VAL A 321 -17.60 4.94 -5.21
C VAL A 321 -16.29 5.62 -5.58
N ILE A 322 -15.35 4.89 -6.18
CA ILE A 322 -14.09 5.46 -6.69
C ILE A 322 -14.37 6.51 -7.78
N LEU A 323 -15.22 6.19 -8.76
CA LEU A 323 -15.58 7.14 -9.82
C LEU A 323 -16.28 8.38 -9.28
N GLU A 324 -17.22 8.24 -8.34
CA GLU A 324 -17.89 9.37 -7.68
C GLU A 324 -16.88 10.28 -6.97
N ARG A 325 -15.91 9.68 -6.27
CA ARG A 325 -14.83 10.42 -5.61
C ARG A 325 -13.96 11.19 -6.60
N VAL A 326 -13.64 10.62 -7.76
CA VAL A 326 -12.83 11.36 -8.76
C VAL A 326 -13.67 12.45 -9.43
N ARG A 327 -14.95 12.19 -9.73
CA ARG A 327 -15.87 13.21 -10.28
C ARG A 327 -16.03 14.42 -9.36
N SER A 328 -16.01 14.22 -8.04
CA SER A 328 -16.10 15.33 -7.09
C SER A 328 -14.86 16.22 -7.06
N LEU A 329 -13.71 15.73 -7.55
CA LEU A 329 -12.48 16.51 -7.72
C LEU A 329 -12.49 17.34 -9.01
N GLY A 330 -13.30 16.97 -10.00
CA GLY A 330 -13.46 17.71 -11.26
C GLY A 330 -13.77 16.81 -12.46
N THR A 331 -13.88 17.44 -13.64
CA THR A 331 -14.21 16.76 -14.91
C THR A 331 -13.04 16.80 -15.89
N LEU A 332 -12.76 15.67 -16.53
CA LEU A 332 -11.73 15.55 -17.57
C LEU A 332 -12.35 15.79 -18.95
N SER A 333 -12.72 17.03 -19.27
CA SER A 333 -13.55 17.31 -20.46
C SER A 333 -12.84 17.19 -21.81
N LYS A 334 -11.51 17.05 -21.83
CA LYS A 334 -10.66 17.02 -23.05
C LYS A 334 -9.47 16.06 -22.89
N CYS A 335 -9.71 14.88 -22.34
CA CYS A 335 -8.65 13.89 -22.10
C CYS A 335 -8.84 12.66 -22.97
N LEU A 336 -7.74 12.17 -23.54
CA LEU A 336 -7.68 10.90 -24.25
C LEU A 336 -6.52 10.11 -23.67
N VAL A 337 -6.74 8.81 -23.45
CA VAL A 337 -5.74 7.95 -22.81
C VAL A 337 -5.15 6.98 -23.79
N VAL A 338 -3.84 6.81 -23.68
CA VAL A 338 -3.07 5.74 -24.29
C VAL A 338 -2.55 4.89 -23.13
N SER A 339 -3.09 3.68 -22.97
CA SER A 339 -2.71 2.78 -21.88
C SER A 339 -1.56 1.89 -22.32
N ASP A 340 -0.36 2.09 -21.75
CA ASP A 340 0.79 1.21 -21.97
C ASP A 340 0.56 -0.15 -21.32
N VAL A 341 0.56 -1.21 -22.13
CA VAL A 341 0.51 -2.61 -21.70
C VAL A 341 1.62 -3.42 -22.35
N SER A 342 2.74 -2.77 -22.69
CA SER A 342 3.93 -3.42 -23.23
C SER A 342 4.40 -4.56 -22.33
N GLY A 343 5.16 -5.51 -22.87
CA GLY A 343 5.65 -6.67 -22.10
C GLY A 343 6.45 -6.33 -20.84
N SER A 344 6.98 -5.10 -20.74
CA SER A 344 7.67 -4.57 -19.55
C SER A 344 6.74 -4.21 -18.39
N MET A 345 5.44 -4.07 -18.65
CA MET A 345 4.41 -3.63 -17.68
C MET A 345 3.85 -4.77 -16.82
N SER A 346 4.46 -5.95 -16.81
CA SER A 346 3.91 -7.13 -16.12
C SER A 346 3.63 -6.89 -14.62
N GLY A 347 2.50 -7.44 -14.13
CA GLY A 347 2.05 -7.30 -12.75
C GLY A 347 1.32 -5.97 -12.47
N THR A 348 1.61 -5.37 -11.32
CA THR A 348 0.95 -4.13 -10.85
C THR A 348 1.01 -2.95 -11.85
N PRO A 349 2.09 -2.70 -12.61
CA PRO A 349 2.09 -1.62 -13.60
C PRO A 349 0.99 -1.75 -14.66
N MET A 350 0.74 -2.97 -15.16
CA MET A 350 -0.34 -3.24 -16.11
C MET A 350 -1.72 -3.09 -15.45
N GLU A 351 -1.89 -3.60 -14.22
CA GLU A 351 -3.13 -3.42 -13.45
C GLU A 351 -3.47 -1.91 -13.29
N VAL A 352 -2.46 -1.09 -13.00
CA VAL A 352 -2.60 0.37 -12.86
C VAL A 352 -2.91 1.03 -14.21
N SER A 353 -2.21 0.65 -15.28
CA SER A 353 -2.41 1.22 -16.62
C SER A 353 -3.81 0.97 -17.15
N VAL A 354 -4.32 -0.26 -16.99
CA VAL A 354 -5.68 -0.64 -17.38
C VAL A 354 -6.72 0.08 -16.52
N ALA A 355 -6.53 0.11 -15.20
CA ALA A 355 -7.45 0.77 -14.29
C ALA A 355 -7.55 2.28 -14.56
N LEU A 356 -6.43 2.96 -14.74
CA LEU A 356 -6.42 4.39 -15.09
C LEU A 356 -7.01 4.64 -16.48
N GLY A 357 -6.74 3.76 -17.44
CA GLY A 357 -7.32 3.81 -18.79
C GLY A 357 -8.84 3.80 -18.77
N ILE A 358 -9.42 2.80 -18.10
CA ILE A 358 -10.88 2.67 -17.95
C ILE A 358 -11.45 3.86 -17.19
N MET A 359 -10.83 4.21 -16.05
CA MET A 359 -11.31 5.29 -15.20
C MET A 359 -11.37 6.63 -15.96
N ILE A 360 -10.30 7.02 -16.64
CA ILE A 360 -10.29 8.28 -17.39
C ILE A 360 -11.28 8.20 -18.55
N ALA A 361 -11.34 7.09 -19.30
CA ALA A 361 -12.28 6.96 -20.41
C ALA A 361 -13.75 7.10 -19.95
N GLN A 362 -14.10 6.62 -18.76
CA GLN A 362 -15.43 6.77 -18.15
C GLN A 362 -15.70 8.18 -17.57
N LEU A 363 -14.64 8.91 -17.20
CA LEU A 363 -14.74 10.26 -16.65
C LEU A 363 -14.66 11.34 -17.73
N THR A 364 -14.13 11.01 -18.91
CA THR A 364 -14.05 11.92 -20.05
C THR A 364 -15.44 12.22 -20.59
N SER A 365 -15.78 13.51 -20.67
CA SER A 365 -17.01 13.96 -21.33
C SER A 365 -16.78 14.27 -22.82
N GLY A 366 -17.85 14.30 -23.60
CA GLY A 366 -17.80 14.73 -25.00
C GLY A 366 -17.48 13.59 -25.98
N PRO A 367 -16.88 13.89 -27.15
CA PRO A 367 -16.75 12.93 -28.26
C PRO A 367 -15.81 11.75 -27.96
N PHE A 368 -14.95 11.90 -26.95
CA PHE A 368 -14.01 10.87 -26.50
C PHE A 368 -14.48 10.10 -25.27
N ASN A 369 -15.73 10.31 -24.83
CA ASN A 369 -16.31 9.52 -23.75
C ASN A 369 -16.28 8.03 -24.10
N ASN A 370 -15.78 7.21 -23.19
CA ASN A 370 -15.56 5.77 -23.33
C ASN A 370 -14.63 5.39 -24.49
N HIS A 371 -13.73 6.28 -24.91
CA HIS A 371 -12.71 5.96 -25.91
C HIS A 371 -11.32 5.89 -25.30
N LEU A 372 -10.50 5.00 -25.83
CA LEU A 372 -9.09 4.84 -25.49
C LEU A 372 -8.30 4.45 -26.73
N ILE A 373 -7.01 4.77 -26.74
CA ILE A 373 -6.11 4.45 -27.84
C ILE A 373 -5.29 3.22 -27.46
N THR A 374 -5.22 2.26 -28.38
CA THR A 374 -4.39 1.06 -28.21
C THR A 374 -2.91 1.41 -28.24
N PHE A 375 -2.14 0.81 -27.34
CA PHE A 375 -0.67 0.92 -27.35
C PHE A 375 -0.11 -0.05 -28.39
N SER A 376 -0.01 0.39 -29.65
CA SER A 376 0.49 -0.41 -30.77
C SER A 376 1.20 0.45 -31.82
N SER A 377 1.95 -0.18 -32.72
CA SER A 377 2.59 0.48 -33.87
C SER A 377 1.57 0.98 -34.91
N GLU A 378 0.32 0.53 -34.81
CA GLU A 378 -0.84 0.98 -35.56
C GLU A 378 -1.98 1.33 -34.58
N PRO A 379 -1.89 2.49 -33.91
CA PRO A 379 -2.83 2.84 -32.85
C PRO A 379 -4.24 2.97 -33.41
N LYS A 380 -5.20 2.34 -32.74
CA LYS A 380 -6.64 2.41 -33.06
C LYS A 380 -7.38 3.09 -31.92
N LEU A 381 -8.38 3.88 -32.28
CA LEU A 381 -9.32 4.46 -31.31
C LEU A 381 -10.38 3.42 -30.99
N HIS A 382 -10.22 2.75 -29.85
CA HIS A 382 -11.17 1.75 -29.37
C HIS A 382 -12.24 2.42 -28.52
N LYS A 383 -13.50 2.05 -28.75
CA LYS A 383 -14.63 2.47 -27.91
C LYS A 383 -14.95 1.31 -26.96
N MET A 384 -14.83 1.55 -25.66
CA MET A 384 -15.09 0.53 -24.65
C MET A 384 -16.52 0.01 -24.77
N VAL A 385 -16.65 -1.31 -24.71
CA VAL A 385 -17.92 -2.04 -24.71
C VAL A 385 -18.16 -2.66 -23.34
N GLY A 386 -19.40 -2.57 -22.85
CA GLY A 386 -19.81 -3.14 -21.57
C GLY A 386 -20.43 -2.11 -20.63
N ASN A 387 -21.41 -2.56 -19.85
CA ASN A 387 -22.10 -1.76 -18.84
C ASN A 387 -21.52 -1.98 -17.43
N THR A 388 -20.76 -3.06 -17.25
CA THR A 388 -20.10 -3.42 -15.98
C THR A 388 -18.59 -3.22 -16.10
N LEU A 389 -17.92 -2.98 -14.97
CA LEU A 389 -16.45 -2.94 -14.94
C LEU A 389 -15.86 -4.27 -15.41
N ASN A 390 -16.45 -5.40 -15.04
CA ASN A 390 -16.02 -6.73 -15.48
C ASN A 390 -15.94 -6.85 -17.02
N GLU A 391 -17.01 -6.43 -17.71
CA GLU A 391 -17.05 -6.44 -19.18
C GLU A 391 -16.03 -5.49 -19.78
N GLN A 392 -15.90 -4.29 -19.22
CA GLN A 392 -14.96 -3.28 -19.71
C GLN A 392 -13.50 -3.69 -19.51
N VAL A 393 -13.17 -4.31 -18.38
CA VAL A 393 -11.83 -4.87 -18.14
C VAL A 393 -11.53 -5.96 -19.16
N LYS A 394 -12.48 -6.87 -19.44
CA LYS A 394 -12.30 -7.93 -20.44
C LYS A 394 -12.13 -7.36 -21.86
N ASP A 395 -12.95 -6.37 -22.23
CA ASP A 395 -12.86 -5.68 -23.52
C ASP A 395 -11.49 -5.01 -23.70
N VAL A 396 -11.02 -4.28 -22.67
CA VAL A 396 -9.71 -3.65 -22.67
C VAL A 396 -8.60 -4.70 -22.74
N MET A 397 -8.66 -5.74 -21.94
CA MET A 397 -7.66 -6.81 -21.98
C MET A 397 -7.61 -7.56 -23.32
N ALA A 398 -8.72 -7.61 -24.06
CA ALA A 398 -8.84 -8.29 -25.35
C ALA A 398 -8.42 -7.44 -26.55
N MET A 399 -8.09 -6.16 -26.37
CA MET A 399 -7.67 -5.31 -27.49
C MET A 399 -6.37 -5.79 -28.14
N GLU A 400 -6.18 -5.43 -29.41
CA GLU A 400 -4.92 -5.67 -30.13
C GLU A 400 -3.82 -4.75 -29.59
N TRP A 401 -3.15 -5.21 -28.54
CA TRP A 401 -2.01 -4.53 -27.95
C TRP A 401 -0.73 -4.88 -28.69
N GLY A 402 0.05 -3.87 -29.08
CA GLY A 402 1.38 -4.03 -29.63
C GLY A 402 2.46 -3.84 -28.57
N MET A 403 3.67 -4.33 -28.81
CA MET A 403 4.80 -4.16 -27.88
C MET A 403 5.50 -2.79 -27.99
N SER A 404 4.99 -1.88 -28.82
CA SER A 404 5.54 -0.53 -29.03
C SER A 404 4.42 0.42 -29.47
N THR A 405 4.61 1.72 -29.24
CA THR A 405 3.69 2.76 -29.69
C THR A 405 4.40 3.80 -30.52
N ASP A 406 3.80 4.20 -31.64
CA ASP A 406 4.24 5.31 -32.46
C ASP A 406 3.40 6.55 -32.12
N PHE A 407 3.98 7.47 -31.34
CA PHE A 407 3.30 8.70 -30.92
C PHE A 407 2.90 9.59 -32.09
N GLN A 408 3.63 9.59 -33.21
CA GLN A 408 3.28 10.40 -34.36
C GLN A 408 1.93 9.94 -34.93
N LYS A 409 1.74 8.62 -35.09
CA LYS A 409 0.48 8.04 -35.54
C LYS A 409 -0.68 8.28 -34.57
N VAL A 410 -0.40 8.32 -33.27
CA VAL A 410 -1.40 8.68 -32.25
C VAL A 410 -1.91 10.11 -32.50
N PHE A 411 -1.00 11.08 -32.72
CA PHE A 411 -1.39 12.46 -33.03
C PHE A 411 -2.12 12.57 -34.37
N ASP A 412 -1.65 11.86 -35.40
CA ASP A 412 -2.31 11.84 -36.71
C ASP A 412 -3.74 11.30 -36.62
N LEU A 413 -3.97 10.25 -35.81
CA LEU A 413 -5.29 9.68 -35.55
C LEU A 413 -6.22 10.71 -34.88
N VAL A 414 -5.71 11.44 -33.89
CA VAL A 414 -6.46 12.51 -33.21
C VAL A 414 -6.81 13.63 -34.19
N LEU A 415 -5.86 14.06 -35.02
CA LEU A 415 -6.07 15.08 -36.06
C LEU A 415 -7.08 14.63 -37.11
N GLN A 416 -7.04 13.37 -37.54
CA GLN A 416 -7.99 12.81 -38.51
C GLN A 416 -9.42 12.81 -37.94
N LYS A 417 -9.59 12.44 -36.67
CA LYS A 417 -10.91 12.46 -36.00
C LYS A 417 -11.41 13.88 -35.79
N GLY A 418 -10.55 14.81 -35.39
CA GLY A 418 -10.89 16.23 -35.26
C GLY A 418 -11.33 16.85 -36.60
N SER A 419 -10.64 16.50 -37.69
CA SER A 419 -10.97 16.93 -39.05
C SER A 419 -12.33 16.42 -39.53
N ARG A 420 -12.70 15.18 -39.18
CA ARG A 420 -13.98 14.58 -39.58
C ARG A 420 -15.19 15.16 -38.84
N GLN A 421 -15.00 15.72 -37.64
CA GLN A 421 -16.08 16.40 -36.90
C GLN A 421 -16.26 17.89 -37.30
N GLN A 422 -15.36 18.46 -38.10
CA GLN A 422 -15.58 19.79 -38.69
C GLN A 422 -15.96 19.73 -40.17
N PRO A 423 -17.28 19.71 -40.46
CA PRO A 423 -17.79 20.40 -41.63
C PRO A 423 -18.97 21.29 -41.23
N THR A 424 -18.73 22.34 -40.45
CA THR A 424 -19.59 23.55 -40.35
C THR A 424 -18.88 24.57 -39.49
N SER A 425 -18.77 25.82 -39.96
CA SER A 425 -18.20 26.99 -39.26
C SER A 425 -16.67 27.15 -39.20
N ARG A 426 -15.98 27.02 -40.33
CA ARG A 426 -14.61 27.54 -40.52
C ARG A 426 -14.50 29.09 -40.50
N ARG A 427 -15.53 29.84 -40.09
CA ARG A 427 -15.52 31.32 -40.19
C ARG A 427 -15.26 32.09 -38.90
N ASN A 428 -15.31 31.49 -37.69
CA ASN A 428 -15.13 32.25 -36.45
C ASN A 428 -14.02 31.77 -35.48
N ALA A 429 -13.31 30.68 -35.76
CA ALA A 429 -12.31 30.11 -34.83
C ALA A 429 -10.94 30.83 -34.79
N ARG A 430 -10.90 32.15 -35.05
CA ARG A 430 -9.67 32.97 -34.91
C ARG A 430 -9.69 33.90 -33.69
N LYS A 431 -10.77 33.90 -32.90
CA LYS A 431 -10.88 34.75 -31.70
C LYS A 431 -10.65 34.04 -30.36
N ASP A 432 -10.82 32.73 -30.27
CA ASP A 432 -10.82 32.04 -28.96
C ASP A 432 -9.50 31.31 -28.64
N PHE A 433 -8.39 31.70 -29.26
CA PHE A 433 -7.05 31.13 -28.97
C PHE A 433 -6.02 32.17 -28.48
N CYS A 434 -6.46 33.40 -28.25
CA CYS A 434 -5.72 34.42 -27.53
C CYS A 434 -6.71 35.16 -26.63
N ASP A 435 -6.92 34.61 -25.44
CA ASP A 435 -7.09 35.32 -24.17
C ASP A 435 -6.93 34.33 -23.01
#